data_AF-A0AAP2Z851-F1
#
_entry.id   AF-A0AAP2Z851-F1
#
_cell.length_a   1.000
_cell.length_b   1.000
_cell.length_c   1.000
_cell.angle_alpha   90.00
_cell.angle_beta   90.00
_cell.angle_gamma   90.00
#
_symmetry.space_group_name_H-M   'P 1'
#
loop_
_entity.id
_entity.type
_entity.pdbx_description
1 polymer ?
#
loop_
_entity_poly.entity_id
_entity_poly.type
_entity_poly.pdbx_seq_one_letter_code
_entity_poly.pdbx_strand_id
1 'polypeptide(L)'
;MGGEGTDTRAGTDESLELGRLLAQLSTDEVERHAPAVETIRERVETEPSMCLPTVPKLRSLLGESTTAVDQDIAYCLAHLAAEAPNDVAPSVPDVVSFVVENPATPAREDLLACLTAVGEERPELVMKHLERVTLENEAVTLEGGVDGSVTERVDAESVTVADVHEQVLATLEQR
;
A
#
# COMPACT_ATOMS: atom_id res chain seq x y z
N MET A 1 -48.42 19.60 0.03
CA MET A 1 -47.18 20.42 -0.07
C MET A 1 -46.26 19.93 1.03
N GLY A 2 -45.08 19.38 0.81
CA GLY A 2 -44.32 19.00 -0.38
C GLY A 2 -43.20 18.09 0.16
N GLY A 3 -42.99 16.94 -0.46
CA GLY A 3 -41.87 16.07 -0.13
C GLY A 3 -40.67 16.49 -0.98
N GLU A 4 -39.65 17.05 -0.36
CA GLU A 4 -38.39 17.38 -1.02
C GLU A 4 -37.55 16.11 -1.15
N GLY A 5 -37.43 15.64 -2.38
CA GLY A 5 -36.46 14.61 -2.77
C GLY A 5 -35.11 15.27 -3.03
N THR A 6 -34.17 15.10 -2.11
CA THR A 6 -32.77 15.49 -2.31
C THR A 6 -31.86 14.35 -1.90
N ASP A 7 -31.89 13.24 -2.65
CA ASP A 7 -30.88 12.19 -2.50
C ASP A 7 -30.77 11.37 -3.80
N THR A 8 -30.23 11.98 -4.87
CA THR A 8 -29.90 11.22 -6.10
C THR A 8 -28.81 11.89 -6.96
N ARG A 9 -28.39 13.13 -6.68
CA ARG A 9 -27.37 13.82 -7.52
C ARG A 9 -25.92 13.62 -7.08
N ALA A 10 -25.65 13.20 -5.84
CA ALA A 10 -24.28 13.03 -5.34
C ALA A 10 -23.56 11.85 -6.02
N GLY A 11 -24.19 10.66 -6.05
CA GLY A 11 -23.52 9.45 -6.57
C GLY A 11 -23.11 9.47 -8.05
N THR A 12 -23.78 10.28 -8.89
CA THR A 12 -23.38 10.44 -10.31
C THR A 12 -22.17 11.34 -10.49
N ASP A 13 -21.99 12.36 -9.64
CA ASP A 13 -20.86 13.27 -9.73
C ASP A 13 -19.56 12.56 -9.30
N GLU A 14 -19.66 11.78 -8.22
CA GLU A 14 -18.53 11.02 -7.68
C GLU A 14 -18.07 9.87 -8.58
N SER A 15 -19.01 9.16 -9.21
CA SER A 15 -18.65 8.11 -10.17
C SER A 15 -17.93 8.67 -11.40
N LEU A 16 -18.30 9.89 -11.84
CA LEU A 16 -17.62 10.58 -12.95
C LEU A 16 -16.24 11.09 -12.52
N GLU A 17 -16.11 11.56 -11.29
CA GLU A 17 -14.84 12.03 -10.74
C GLU A 17 -13.86 10.88 -10.54
N LEU A 18 -14.30 9.75 -9.98
CA LEU A 18 -13.50 8.52 -9.91
C LEU A 18 -13.07 8.04 -11.30
N GLY A 19 -13.97 8.06 -12.28
CA GLY A 19 -13.64 7.74 -13.67
C GLY A 19 -12.58 8.68 -14.26
N ARG A 20 -12.62 9.97 -13.91
CA ARG A 20 -11.62 10.96 -14.31
C ARG A 20 -10.27 10.71 -13.62
N LEU A 21 -10.26 10.40 -12.32
CA LEU A 21 -9.04 10.04 -11.58
C LEU A 21 -8.39 8.79 -12.17
N LEU A 22 -9.17 7.75 -12.45
CA LEU A 22 -8.68 6.54 -13.11
C LEU A 22 -8.11 6.81 -14.51
N ALA A 23 -8.77 7.65 -15.31
CA ALA A 23 -8.26 8.05 -16.62
C ALA A 23 -6.94 8.84 -16.50
N GLN A 24 -6.83 9.68 -15.47
CA GLN A 24 -5.64 10.47 -15.21
C GLN A 24 -4.45 9.61 -14.75
N LEU A 25 -4.68 8.68 -13.83
CA LEU A 25 -3.69 7.65 -13.44
C LEU A 25 -3.30 6.76 -14.63
N SER A 26 -4.20 6.57 -15.61
CA SER A 26 -3.95 5.75 -16.81
C SER A 26 -3.19 6.47 -17.91
N THR A 27 -2.86 7.75 -17.73
CA THR A 27 -1.98 8.46 -18.67
C THR A 27 -0.54 8.01 -18.46
N ASP A 28 0.29 8.01 -19.50
CA ASP A 28 1.74 7.76 -19.44
C ASP A 28 2.56 8.90 -18.76
N GLU A 29 1.93 10.03 -18.46
CA GLU A 29 2.62 11.19 -17.86
C GLU A 29 2.66 11.08 -16.34
N VAL A 30 3.81 10.68 -15.79
CA VAL A 30 4.08 10.58 -14.35
C VAL A 30 3.79 11.89 -13.61
N GLU A 31 4.08 13.03 -14.24
CA GLU A 31 3.76 14.37 -13.68
C GLU A 31 2.25 14.60 -13.52
N ARG A 32 1.41 13.90 -14.29
CA ARG A 32 -0.05 13.95 -14.15
C ARG A 32 -0.61 12.96 -13.13
N HIS A 33 0.19 12.02 -12.64
CA HIS A 33 -0.22 11.09 -11.58
C HIS A 33 -0.26 11.77 -10.22
N ALA A 34 0.73 12.61 -9.88
CA ALA A 34 0.82 13.28 -8.59
C ALA A 34 -0.49 13.96 -8.14
N PRO A 35 -1.13 14.84 -8.93
CA PRO A 35 -2.40 15.47 -8.51
C PRO A 35 -3.56 14.48 -8.40
N ALA A 36 -3.55 13.38 -9.18
CA ALA A 36 -4.59 12.36 -9.09
C ALA A 36 -4.42 11.51 -7.82
N VAL A 37 -3.18 11.17 -7.46
CA VAL A 37 -2.86 10.45 -6.23
C VAL A 37 -3.15 11.32 -5.00
N GLU A 38 -2.81 12.61 -5.04
CA GLU A 38 -3.14 13.56 -3.97
C GLU A 38 -4.66 13.65 -3.74
N THR A 39 -5.44 13.72 -4.81
CA THR A 39 -6.92 13.72 -4.69
C THR A 39 -7.45 12.39 -4.11
N ILE A 40 -6.88 11.26 -4.51
CA ILE A 40 -7.27 9.95 -3.96
C ILE A 40 -6.90 9.85 -2.49
N ARG A 41 -5.75 10.39 -2.10
CA ARG A 41 -5.32 10.48 -0.70
C ARG A 41 -6.31 11.26 0.14
N GLU A 42 -6.71 12.45 -0.28
CA GLU A 42 -7.71 13.23 0.48
C GLU A 42 -9.05 12.48 0.61
N ARG A 43 -9.43 11.73 -0.43
CA ARG A 43 -10.65 10.93 -0.41
C ARG A 43 -10.54 9.66 0.39
N VAL A 44 -9.37 9.04 0.51
CA VAL A 44 -9.22 7.80 1.28
C VAL A 44 -9.52 8.02 2.76
N GLU A 45 -9.32 9.25 3.25
CA GLU A 45 -9.61 9.65 4.63
C GLU A 45 -11.11 9.79 4.90
N THR A 46 -11.90 10.19 3.90
CA THR A 46 -13.36 10.39 4.06
C THR A 46 -14.18 9.23 3.53
N GLU A 47 -13.80 8.67 2.38
CA GLU A 47 -14.55 7.68 1.60
C GLU A 47 -13.62 6.59 1.01
N PRO A 48 -12.99 5.78 1.86
CA PRO A 48 -12.03 4.74 1.44
C PRO A 48 -12.66 3.72 0.48
N SER A 49 -13.91 3.32 0.72
CA SER A 49 -14.65 2.37 -0.12
C SER A 49 -14.78 2.80 -1.58
N MET A 50 -14.84 4.10 -1.86
CA MET A 50 -14.93 4.65 -3.21
C MET A 50 -13.58 4.60 -3.95
N CYS A 51 -12.48 4.53 -3.20
CA CYS A 51 -11.13 4.51 -3.73
C CYS A 51 -10.62 3.07 -4.01
N LEU A 52 -11.30 2.03 -3.53
CA LEU A 52 -10.99 0.61 -3.83
C LEU A 52 -10.76 0.29 -5.32
N PRO A 53 -11.59 0.74 -6.27
CA PRO A 53 -11.35 0.50 -7.70
C PRO A 53 -10.05 1.13 -8.22
N THR A 54 -9.43 2.05 -7.48
CA THR A 54 -8.12 2.64 -7.84
C THR A 54 -6.94 1.77 -7.38
N VAL A 55 -7.13 0.84 -6.43
CA VAL A 55 -6.08 -0.02 -5.85
C VAL A 55 -5.21 -0.70 -6.91
N PRO A 56 -5.78 -1.37 -7.94
CA PRO A 56 -4.94 -2.05 -8.94
C PRO A 56 -4.05 -1.08 -9.72
N LYS A 57 -4.52 0.16 -9.90
CA LYS A 57 -3.78 1.19 -10.63
C LYS A 57 -2.72 1.85 -9.76
N LEU A 58 -3.05 2.18 -8.51
CA LEU A 58 -2.09 2.66 -7.51
C LEU A 58 -0.95 1.67 -7.31
N ARG A 59 -1.28 0.38 -7.18
CA ARG A 59 -0.30 -0.71 -7.11
C ARG A 59 0.64 -0.75 -8.32
N SER A 60 0.09 -0.56 -9.53
CA SER A 60 0.93 -0.60 -10.74
C SER A 60 1.89 0.58 -10.80
N LEU A 61 1.52 1.73 -10.23
CA LEU A 61 2.36 2.92 -10.21
C LEU A 61 3.44 2.91 -9.13
N LEU A 62 3.33 2.01 -8.14
CA LEU A 62 4.28 1.87 -7.04
C LEU A 62 5.64 1.42 -7.60
N GLY A 63 6.65 2.29 -7.49
CA GLY A 63 8.00 2.05 -8.01
C GLY A 63 8.21 2.41 -9.49
N GLU A 64 7.15 2.78 -10.21
CA GLU A 64 7.26 3.44 -11.54
C GLU A 64 7.26 4.99 -11.41
N SER A 65 6.95 5.51 -10.22
CA SER A 65 6.74 6.93 -9.95
C SER A 65 7.92 7.58 -9.21
N THR A 66 7.78 8.85 -8.83
CA THR A 66 8.76 9.53 -7.97
C THR A 66 8.55 9.14 -6.51
N THR A 67 9.60 9.21 -5.68
CA THR A 67 9.52 8.84 -4.24
C THR A 67 8.39 9.53 -3.48
N ALA A 68 8.06 10.78 -3.84
CA ALA A 68 6.95 11.50 -3.22
C ALA A 68 5.59 10.88 -3.58
N VAL A 69 5.41 10.50 -4.85
CA VAL A 69 4.18 9.85 -5.32
C VAL A 69 4.07 8.43 -4.77
N ASP A 70 5.19 7.69 -4.68
CA ASP A 70 5.22 6.36 -4.06
C ASP A 70 4.81 6.41 -2.59
N GLN A 71 5.21 7.45 -1.85
CA GLN A 71 4.79 7.66 -0.48
C GLN A 71 3.28 7.91 -0.37
N ASP A 72 2.71 8.76 -1.23
CA ASP A 72 1.27 9.01 -1.23
C ASP A 72 0.47 7.75 -1.65
N ILE A 73 0.99 6.98 -2.62
CA ILE A 73 0.42 5.68 -3.02
C ILE A 73 0.43 4.72 -1.83
N ALA A 74 1.56 4.61 -1.13
CA ALA A 74 1.70 3.73 0.02
C ALA A 74 0.73 4.10 1.14
N TYR A 75 0.61 5.39 1.45
CA TYR A 75 -0.36 5.90 2.41
C TYR A 75 -1.81 5.54 2.02
N CYS A 76 -2.17 5.71 0.74
CA CYS A 76 -3.48 5.31 0.24
C CYS A 76 -3.72 3.81 0.41
N LEU A 77 -2.75 2.97 0.05
CA LEU A 77 -2.85 1.52 0.20
C LEU A 77 -2.98 1.09 1.67
N ALA A 78 -2.27 1.74 2.58
CA ALA A 78 -2.35 1.49 4.01
C ALA A 78 -3.75 1.76 4.57
N HIS A 79 -4.31 2.93 4.24
CA HIS A 79 -5.67 3.30 4.64
C HIS A 79 -6.72 2.37 4.02
N LEU A 80 -6.59 2.03 2.75
CA LEU A 80 -7.49 1.09 2.09
C LEU A 80 -7.39 -0.32 2.66
N ALA A 81 -6.19 -0.75 3.09
CA ALA A 81 -6.01 -2.05 3.72
C ALA A 81 -6.61 -2.11 5.13
N ALA A 82 -6.59 -0.99 5.87
CA ALA A 82 -7.26 -0.91 7.18
C ALA A 82 -8.79 -1.06 7.05
N GLU A 83 -9.38 -0.52 5.98
CA GLU A 83 -10.83 -0.52 5.77
C GLU A 83 -11.33 -1.75 4.98
N ALA A 84 -10.59 -2.16 3.95
CA ALA A 84 -10.93 -3.27 3.04
C ALA A 84 -9.68 -4.12 2.71
N PRO A 85 -9.14 -4.85 3.69
CA PRO A 85 -7.92 -5.67 3.52
C PRO A 85 -8.08 -6.76 2.45
N ASN A 86 -9.29 -7.24 2.20
CA ASN A 86 -9.55 -8.26 1.17
C ASN A 86 -9.39 -7.72 -0.26
N ASP A 87 -9.70 -6.45 -0.48
CA ASP A 87 -9.54 -5.78 -1.78
C ASP A 87 -8.09 -5.35 -2.04
N VAL A 88 -7.32 -5.13 -0.97
CA VAL A 88 -5.88 -4.79 -1.05
C VAL A 88 -4.98 -6.04 -1.01
N ALA A 89 -5.50 -7.20 -0.57
CA ALA A 89 -4.80 -8.49 -0.62
C ALA A 89 -4.07 -8.80 -1.96
N PRO A 90 -4.65 -8.56 -3.16
CA PRO A 90 -3.93 -8.78 -4.43
C PRO A 90 -2.70 -7.87 -4.63
N SER A 91 -2.51 -6.83 -3.81
CA SER A 91 -1.35 -5.93 -3.84
C SER A 91 -0.20 -6.38 -2.95
N VAL A 92 -0.42 -7.31 -2.02
CA VAL A 92 0.61 -7.83 -1.09
C VAL A 92 1.90 -8.27 -1.78
N PRO A 93 1.92 -9.07 -2.87
CA PRO A 93 3.18 -9.51 -3.47
C PRO A 93 4.05 -8.33 -3.97
N ASP A 94 3.42 -7.32 -4.56
CA ASP A 94 4.12 -6.14 -5.08
C ASP A 94 4.62 -5.25 -3.93
N VAL A 95 3.78 -5.07 -2.89
CA VAL A 95 4.13 -4.31 -1.69
C VAL A 95 5.31 -4.94 -0.93
N VAL A 96 5.28 -6.26 -0.71
CA VAL A 96 6.39 -6.97 -0.05
C VAL A 96 7.68 -6.83 -0.85
N SER A 97 7.62 -7.00 -2.17
CA SER A 97 8.80 -6.87 -3.04
C SER A 97 9.39 -5.46 -2.96
N PHE A 98 8.54 -4.44 -3.09
CA PHE A 98 8.96 -3.04 -3.01
C PHE A 98 9.61 -2.69 -1.67
N VAL A 99 9.03 -3.11 -0.54
CA VAL A 99 9.57 -2.85 0.80
C VAL A 99 10.93 -3.51 1.01
N VAL A 100 11.12 -4.71 0.46
CA VAL A 100 12.40 -5.43 0.55
C VAL A 100 13.46 -4.81 -0.35
N GLU A 101 13.09 -4.44 -1.59
CA GLU A 101 14.00 -3.82 -2.55
C GLU A 101 14.38 -2.37 -2.16
N ASN A 102 13.51 -1.67 -1.43
CA ASN A 102 13.68 -0.26 -1.07
C ASN A 102 13.63 -0.02 0.45
N PRO A 103 14.60 -0.52 1.23
CA PRO A 103 14.54 -0.49 2.69
C PRO A 103 14.60 0.92 3.31
N ALA A 104 15.09 1.91 2.56
CA ALA A 104 15.27 3.29 3.01
C ALA A 104 14.21 4.27 2.48
N THR A 105 13.15 3.79 1.81
CA THR A 105 12.10 4.64 1.28
C THR A 105 11.13 5.10 2.38
N PRO A 106 10.69 6.37 2.42
CA PRO A 106 9.69 6.83 3.39
C PRO A 106 8.34 6.12 3.22
N ALA A 107 8.02 5.65 2.02
CA ALA A 107 6.81 4.86 1.73
C ALA A 107 6.76 3.52 2.50
N ARG A 108 7.88 3.07 3.08
CA ARG A 108 7.99 1.76 3.71
C ARG A 108 7.08 1.61 4.93
N GLU A 109 6.98 2.64 5.76
CA GLU A 109 6.19 2.58 7.00
C GLU A 109 4.71 2.34 6.70
N ASP A 110 4.16 3.13 5.76
CA ASP A 110 2.79 2.97 5.27
C ASP A 110 2.57 1.59 4.63
N LEU A 111 3.52 1.11 3.82
CA LEU A 111 3.43 -0.23 3.21
C LEU A 111 3.49 -1.35 4.24
N LEU A 112 4.27 -1.21 5.32
CA LEU A 112 4.29 -2.18 6.41
C LEU A 112 2.95 -2.17 7.16
N ALA A 113 2.39 -0.98 7.43
CA ALA A 113 1.05 -0.87 8.00
C ALA A 113 -0.02 -1.52 7.12
N CYS A 114 0.08 -1.35 5.79
CA CYS A 114 -0.76 -2.04 4.82
C CYS A 114 -0.66 -3.58 4.95
N LEU A 115 0.56 -4.11 5.05
CA LEU A 115 0.78 -5.56 5.19
C LEU A 115 0.26 -6.08 6.52
N THR A 116 0.41 -5.33 7.60
CA THR A 116 -0.16 -5.66 8.92
C THR A 116 -1.67 -5.76 8.84
N ALA A 117 -2.35 -4.75 8.29
CA ALA A 117 -3.82 -4.74 8.16
C ALA A 117 -4.34 -5.90 7.30
N VAL A 118 -3.69 -6.20 6.17
CA VAL A 118 -4.04 -7.39 5.37
C VAL A 118 -3.73 -8.67 6.14
N GLY A 119 -2.64 -8.70 6.90
CA GLY A 119 -2.21 -9.83 7.71
C GLY A 119 -3.13 -10.17 8.87
N GLU A 120 -3.86 -9.20 9.42
CA GLU A 120 -4.88 -9.44 10.44
C GLU A 120 -6.04 -10.29 9.90
N GLU A 121 -6.47 -10.04 8.66
CA GLU A 121 -7.57 -10.79 8.02
C GLU A 121 -7.09 -12.02 7.23
N ARG A 122 -5.94 -11.90 6.56
CA ARG A 122 -5.37 -12.88 5.61
C ARG A 122 -3.89 -13.15 5.92
N PRO A 123 -3.56 -13.64 7.14
CA PRO A 123 -2.17 -13.80 7.57
C PRO A 123 -1.36 -14.78 6.69
N GLU A 124 -2.03 -15.85 6.24
CA GLU A 124 -1.49 -16.87 5.34
C GLU A 124 -0.95 -16.31 4.01
N LEU A 125 -1.54 -15.24 3.51
CA LEU A 125 -1.13 -14.61 2.25
C LEU A 125 0.15 -13.79 2.47
N VAL A 126 0.21 -13.00 3.54
CA VAL A 126 1.37 -12.17 3.89
C VAL A 126 2.58 -13.06 4.23
N MET A 127 2.40 -14.08 5.07
CA MET A 127 3.46 -15.04 5.44
C MET A 127 4.07 -15.71 4.20
N LYS A 128 3.23 -16.25 3.31
CA LYS A 128 3.69 -16.93 2.09
C LYS A 128 4.57 -16.03 1.23
N HIS A 129 4.23 -14.74 1.13
CA HIS A 129 5.00 -13.79 0.31
C HIS A 129 6.27 -13.32 1.01
N LEU A 130 6.23 -13.09 2.33
CA LEU A 130 7.41 -12.79 3.13
C LEU A 130 8.42 -13.93 3.08
N GLU A 131 7.98 -15.17 3.31
CA GLU A 131 8.82 -16.37 3.21
C GLU A 131 9.45 -16.52 1.83
N ARG A 132 8.69 -16.23 0.76
CA ARG A 132 9.22 -16.32 -0.60
C ARG A 132 10.37 -15.33 -0.81
N VAL A 133 10.18 -14.09 -0.37
CA VAL A 133 11.16 -13.01 -0.57
C VAL A 133 12.39 -13.19 0.33
N THR A 134 12.24 -13.67 1.57
CA THR A 134 13.39 -14.00 2.41
C THR A 134 14.21 -15.14 1.81
N LEU A 135 13.56 -16.19 1.29
CA LEU A 135 14.25 -17.31 0.63
C LEU A 135 15.00 -16.88 -0.64
N GLU A 136 14.42 -15.95 -1.42
CA GLU A 136 15.07 -15.36 -2.59
C GLU A 136 16.26 -14.47 -2.22
N ASN A 137 16.18 -13.69 -1.14
CA ASN A 137 17.27 -12.84 -0.67
C ASN A 137 18.41 -13.64 -0.02
N GLU A 138 18.10 -14.70 0.72
CA GLU A 138 19.12 -15.60 1.28
C GLU A 138 19.89 -16.35 0.18
N ALA A 139 19.23 -16.70 -0.93
CA ALA A 139 19.89 -17.30 -2.08
C ALA A 139 20.89 -16.35 -2.78
N VAL A 140 20.67 -15.03 -2.68
CA VAL A 140 21.57 -13.99 -3.25
C VAL A 140 22.75 -13.67 -2.32
N THR A 141 22.67 -14.01 -1.03
CA THR A 141 23.66 -13.63 -0.02
C THR A 141 24.91 -14.54 0.02
N LEU A 142 24.98 -15.60 -0.80
CA LEU A 142 26.15 -16.50 -0.81
C LEU A 142 27.35 -16.01 -1.65
N GLU A 143 27.28 -14.85 -2.31
CA GLU A 143 28.37 -14.33 -3.15
C GLU A 143 28.51 -12.79 -3.01
N GLY A 144 28.73 -12.29 -1.79
CA GLY A 144 28.80 -10.84 -1.58
C GLY A 144 29.44 -10.40 -0.28
N GLY A 145 30.72 -10.75 -0.07
CA GLY A 145 31.51 -10.11 0.96
C GLY A 145 31.72 -8.63 0.64
N VAL A 146 31.00 -7.74 1.31
CA VAL A 146 31.39 -6.32 1.39
C VAL A 146 31.19 -5.80 2.80
N ASP A 147 32.36 -5.55 3.39
CA ASP A 147 32.62 -4.58 4.45
C ASP A 147 31.78 -3.30 4.27
N GLY A 148 30.98 -2.96 5.28
CA GLY A 148 30.05 -1.84 5.20
C GLY A 148 29.48 -1.47 6.55
N SER A 149 30.35 -0.98 7.43
CA SER A 149 29.98 -0.25 8.65
C SER A 149 28.93 0.82 8.34
N VAL A 150 27.70 0.69 8.85
CA VAL A 150 26.96 1.80 9.48
C VAL A 150 25.99 1.19 10.51
N THR A 151 26.42 1.18 11.78
CA THR A 151 25.51 1.16 12.92
C THR A 151 24.94 2.58 13.05
N GLU A 152 23.85 2.87 12.34
CA GLU A 152 23.08 4.08 12.64
C GLU A 152 22.03 3.72 13.67
N ARG A 153 22.09 4.42 14.79
CA ARG A 153 21.17 4.27 15.91
C ARG A 153 19.80 4.75 15.46
N VAL A 154 18.92 3.82 15.11
CA VAL A 154 17.49 4.07 15.02
C VAL A 154 16.93 4.13 16.44
N ASP A 155 16.97 5.31 17.03
CA ASP A 155 16.20 5.62 18.21
C ASP A 155 14.70 5.68 17.83
N ALA A 156 13.92 4.79 18.46
CA ALA A 156 12.45 4.72 18.59
C ALA A 156 11.59 4.26 17.38
N GLU A 157 11.07 3.03 17.49
CA GLU A 157 9.76 2.59 16.98
C GLU A 157 9.57 2.39 15.47
N SER A 158 10.63 2.16 14.70
CA SER A 158 10.47 1.76 13.29
C SER A 158 9.99 0.30 13.19
N VAL A 159 8.71 0.10 12.87
CA VAL A 159 8.15 -1.22 12.53
C VAL A 159 9.00 -1.84 11.42
N THR A 160 9.50 -3.05 11.62
CA THR A 160 10.28 -3.76 10.61
C THR A 160 9.46 -4.86 9.93
N VAL A 161 9.98 -5.42 8.85
CA VAL A 161 9.39 -6.60 8.19
C VAL A 161 9.32 -7.79 9.16
N ALA A 162 10.27 -7.89 10.09
CA ALA A 162 10.27 -8.92 11.13
C ALA A 162 9.15 -8.71 12.15
N ASP A 163 8.86 -7.46 12.54
CA ASP A 163 7.72 -7.13 13.40
C ASP A 163 6.40 -7.51 12.74
N VAL A 164 6.22 -7.17 11.45
CA VAL A 164 5.02 -7.57 10.69
C VAL A 164 4.92 -9.10 10.64
N HIS A 165 6.01 -9.81 10.38
CA HIS A 165 6.02 -11.27 10.38
C HIS A 165 5.61 -11.87 11.74
N GLU A 166 6.19 -11.36 12.84
CA GLU A 166 5.85 -11.81 14.20
C GLU A 166 4.38 -11.53 14.53
N GLN A 167 3.87 -10.35 14.21
CA GLN A 167 2.47 -9.97 14.42
C GLN A 167 1.51 -10.89 13.64
N VAL A 168 1.80 -11.14 12.36
CA VAL A 168 0.99 -12.01 11.50
C VAL A 168 1.02 -13.46 12.00
N LEU A 169 2.16 -13.94 12.48
CA LEU A 169 2.30 -15.26 13.08
C LEU A 169 1.50 -15.37 14.39
N ALA A 170 1.58 -14.36 15.26
CA ALA A 170 0.78 -14.30 16.48
C ALA A 170 -0.73 -14.28 16.19
N THR A 171 -1.16 -13.67 15.08
CA THR A 171 -2.56 -13.72 14.62
C THR A 171 -2.97 -15.12 14.18
N LEU A 172 -2.09 -15.89 13.52
CA LEU A 172 -2.36 -17.28 13.14
C LEU A 172 -2.50 -18.19 14.37
N GLU A 173 -1.68 -18.00 15.40
CA GLU A 173 -1.72 -18.80 16.63
C GLU A 173 -2.99 -18.58 17.47
N GLN A 174 -3.68 -17.45 17.27
CA GLN A 174 -4.91 -17.11 17.99
C GLN A 174 -6.21 -17.64 17.32
N ARG A 175 -6.13 -18.26 16.14
CA ARG A 175 -7.29 -18.84 15.42
C ARG A 175 -7.40 -20.35 15.60
#